data_AF-A0A165SFG0-F1
#
_entry.id   AF-A0A165SFG0-F1
#
_cell.length_a   1.000
_cell.length_b   1.000
_cell.length_c   1.000
_cell.angle_alpha   90.00
_cell.angle_beta   90.00
_cell.angle_gamma   90.00
#
_symmetry.space_group_name_H-M   'P 1'
#
loop_
_entity.id
_entity.type
_entity.pdbx_description
1 polymer ?
#
loop_
_entity_poly.entity_id
_entity_poly.type
_entity_poly.pdbx_seq_one_letter_code
_entity_poly.pdbx_strand_id
1 'polypeptide(L)' 'YDRVADYYSGCQHWVNIYYTGDKTDCGSETCKTSQSHKHKTARDCGCPTLKRDNQKRQNMFRTKCPTCLGV' A
#
# COMPACT_ATOMS: atom_id res chain seq x y z
N TYR A 1 4.26 2.18 -1.46
CA TYR A 1 3.56 3.37 -1.96
C TYR A 1 2.11 3.18 -1.59
N ASP A 2 1.40 4.20 -1.14
CA ASP A 2 -0.01 4.00 -0.81
C ASP A 2 -0.79 3.78 -2.11
N ARG A 3 -1.56 2.70 -2.16
CA ARG A 3 -2.36 2.34 -3.33
C ARG A 3 -3.75 2.89 -3.14
N VAL A 4 -4.13 3.83 -3.99
CA VAL A 4 -5.47 4.39 -4.00
C VAL A 4 -6.33 3.61 -4.97
N ALA A 5 -7.37 2.99 -4.45
CA ALA A 5 -8.25 2.10 -5.19
C ALA A 5 -9.71 2.32 -4.83
N ASP A 6 -10.59 2.11 -5.79
CA ASP A 6 -12.03 2.03 -5.53
C ASP A 6 -12.40 0.59 -5.21
N TYR A 7 -13.35 0.43 -4.28
CA TYR A 7 -13.86 -0.88 -3.90
C TYR A 7 -15.23 -1.10 -4.53
N TYR A 8 -15.33 -2.12 -5.39
CA TYR A 8 -16.61 -2.57 -5.91
C TYR A 8 -17.23 -3.59 -4.95
N SER A 9 -18.34 -3.22 -4.32
CA SER A 9 -18.97 -4.09 -3.33
C SER A 9 -19.73 -5.27 -3.91
N GLY A 10 -20.07 -5.25 -5.21
CA GLY A 10 -20.84 -6.35 -5.84
C GLY A 10 -20.03 -7.64 -5.98
N CYS A 11 -18.81 -7.55 -6.53
CA CYS A 11 -17.88 -8.69 -6.68
C CYS A 11 -16.70 -8.63 -5.71
N GLN A 12 -16.73 -7.70 -4.75
CA GLN A 12 -15.73 -7.57 -3.67
C GLN A 12 -14.28 -7.49 -4.16
N HIS A 13 -14.03 -6.68 -5.20
CA HIS A 13 -12.68 -6.48 -5.73
C HIS A 13 -12.28 -5.00 -5.72
N TRP A 14 -10.96 -4.79 -5.73
CA TRP A 14 -10.34 -3.48 -5.75
C TRP A 14 -9.95 -3.10 -7.17
N VAL A 15 -10.42 -1.94 -7.63
CA VAL A 15 -9.98 -1.32 -8.89
C VAL A 15 -8.94 -0.28 -8.54
N ASN A 16 -7.68 -0.55 -8.90
CA ASN A 16 -6.62 0.42 -8.69
C ASN A 16 -6.81 1.63 -9.60
N ILE A 17 -6.72 2.83 -9.04
CA ILE A 17 -6.74 4.07 -9.83
C ILE A 17 -5.32 4.57 -10.01
N TYR A 18 -4.58 4.75 -8.91
CA TYR A 18 -3.19 5.20 -8.92
C TYR A 18 -2.45 4.83 -7.63
N TYR A 19 -1.13 4.86 -7.70
CA TYR A 19 -0.27 4.81 -6.52
C TYR A 19 0.08 6.25 -6.15
N THR A 20 -0.06 6.62 -4.88
CA THR A 20 0.49 7.89 -4.41
C THR A 20 1.99 7.73 -4.23
N GLY A 21 2.73 8.84 -4.34
CA GLY A 21 4.15 8.88 -3.98
C GLY A 21 4.41 8.68 -2.47
N ASP A 22 3.34 8.63 -1.67
CA ASP A 22 3.43 8.49 -0.22
C ASP A 22 3.94 7.10 0.16
N LYS A 23 4.86 7.11 1.11
CA LYS A 23 5.39 5.90 1.73
C LYS A 23 4.99 5.94 3.18
N THR A 24 4.07 5.07 3.57
CA THR A 24 3.77 4.90 4.98
C THR A 24 4.91 4.15 5.66
N ASP A 25 5.28 4.60 6.85
CA ASP A 25 6.25 3.90 7.67
C ASP A 25 5.75 2.49 8.05
N CYS A 26 6.59 1.48 7.84
CA CYS A 26 6.38 0.10 8.26
C CYS A 26 6.31 -0.05 9.80
N GLY A 27 6.85 0.91 10.55
CA GLY A 27 6.86 0.94 12.03
C GLY A 27 7.71 -0.16 12.67
N SER A 28 8.59 -0.80 11.89
CA SER A 28 9.36 -1.97 12.31
C SER A 28 10.79 -1.58 12.64
N GLU A 29 11.27 -2.07 13.78
CA GLU A 29 12.64 -1.80 14.25
C GLU A 29 13.72 -2.39 13.33
N THR A 30 13.37 -3.45 12.60
CA THR A 30 14.24 -4.15 11.64
C THR A 30 14.01 -3.70 10.19
N CYS A 31 13.25 -2.63 9.97
CA CYS A 31 13.00 -2.06 8.66
C CYS A 31 13.91 -0.84 8.47
N LYS A 32 14.85 -0.91 7.52
CA LYS A 32 15.88 0.14 7.31
C LYS A 32 15.28 1.52 7.01
N THR A 33 14.11 1.56 6.39
CA THR A 33 13.39 2.79 6.03
C THR A 33 12.42 3.25 7.11
N SER A 34 12.35 2.58 8.27
CA SER A 34 11.40 2.91 9.31
C SER A 34 11.85 4.04 10.22
N GLN A 35 10.90 4.81 10.76
CA GLN A 35 11.21 5.76 11.82
C GLN A 35 11.61 5.04 13.10
N SER A 36 11.03 3.88 13.38
CA SER A 36 11.33 3.04 14.54
C SER A 36 12.62 2.22 14.41
N HIS A 37 13.39 2.39 13.32
CA HIS A 37 14.60 1.63 13.08
C HIS A 37 15.65 1.84 14.21
N LYS A 38 16.11 0.75 14.82
CA LYS A 38 16.94 0.78 16.04
C LYS A 38 18.40 1.17 15.82
N HIS A 39 19.00 0.79 14.70
CA HIS A 39 20.45 0.94 14.48
C HIS A 39 20.77 1.87 13.30
N LYS A 40 20.11 3.04 13.27
CA LYS A 40 20.29 4.07 12.22
C LYS A 40 21.73 4.54 12.04
N THR A 41 22.56 4.42 13.07
CA THR A 41 23.97 4.88 13.06
C THR A 41 24.96 3.81 12.61
N ALA A 42 24.54 2.56 12.46
CA ALA A 42 25.42 1.50 11.98
C ALA A 42 25.74 1.71 10.49
N ARG A 43 27.03 1.73 10.16
CA ARG A 43 27.54 2.01 8.81
C ARG A 43 27.12 0.92 7.81
N ASP A 44 27.09 -0.34 8.26
CA ASP A 44 26.68 -1.50 7.47
C ASP A 44 25.40 -2.12 8.04
N CYS A 45 24.27 -1.41 7.86
CA CYS A 45 22.95 -1.89 8.24
C CYS A 45 22.41 -2.90 7.20
N GLY A 46 22.32 -4.18 7.61
CA GLY A 46 21.76 -5.28 6.82
C GLY A 46 20.24 -5.44 6.90
N CYS A 47 19.52 -4.50 7.51
CA CYS A 47 18.07 -4.61 7.64
C CYS A 47 17.34 -4.50 6.29
N PRO A 48 16.30 -5.31 6.06
CA PRO A 48 15.51 -5.24 4.83
C PRO A 48 14.72 -3.93 4.73
N THR A 49 14.39 -3.55 3.50
CA THR A 49 13.35 -2.54 3.24
C THR A 49 12.01 -3.24 3.13
N LEU A 50 11.15 -3.07 4.13
CA LEU A 50 9.79 -3.60 4.07
C LEU A 50 8.91 -2.64 3.28
N LYS A 51 8.41 -3.10 2.13
CA LYS A 51 7.38 -2.37 1.37
C LYS A 51 6.01 -2.80 1.91
N ARG A 52 5.34 -1.90 2.63
CA ARG A 52 3.91 -2.03 2.93
C ARG A 52 3.15 -1.12 1.98
N ASP A 53 2.38 -1.70 1.07
CA ASP A 53 1.44 -0.94 0.27
C ASP A 53 0.15 -0.82 1.06
N ASN A 54 -0.06 0.35 1.66
CA ASN A 54 -1.32 0.62 2.32
C ASN A 54 -2.39 0.85 1.26
N GLN A 55 -3.47 0.07 1.34
CA GLN A 55 -4.63 0.27 0.47
C GLN A 55 -5.50 1.38 1.05
N LYS A 56 -5.52 2.53 0.38
CA LYS A 56 -6.48 3.59 0.66
C LYS A 56 -7.67 3.44 -0.27
N ARG A 57 -8.86 3.31 0.34
CA ARG A 57 -10.12 3.32 -0.40
C ARG A 57 -10.50 4.77 -0.72
N GLN A 58 -10.56 5.11 -2.00
CA GLN A 58 -11.02 6.44 -2.43
C GLN A 58 -12.55 6.47 -2.47
N ASN A 59 -13.17 5.50 -3.13
CA ASN A 59 -14.61 5.39 -3.20
C ASN A 59 -15.09 3.94 -3.00
N MET A 60 -16.37 3.80 -2.67
CA MET A 60 -17.07 2.52 -2.70
C MET A 60 -18.29 2.65 -3.61
N PHE A 61 -18.35 1.81 -4.64
CA PHE A 61 -19.42 1.85 -5.62
C PHE A 61 -20.14 0.49 -5.74
N ARG A 62 -21.44 0.55 -6.06
CA ARG A 62 -22.34 -0.61 -6.16
C ARG A 62 -22.72 -0.96 -7.60
N THR A 63 -22.43 -0.09 -8.55
CA THR A 63 -22.68 -0.27 -9.99
C THR A 63 -21.61 -1.19 -10.61
N LYS A 64 -21.98 -2.07 -11.55
CA LYS A 64 -21.04 -3.04 -12.15
C LYS A 64 -19.77 -2.36 -12.68
N CYS A 65 -18.62 -2.88 -12.30
CA CYS A 65 -17.34 -2.42 -12.81
C CYS A 65 -17.06 -3.02 -14.21
N PRO A 66 -16.34 -2.33 -15.11
CA PRO A 66 -15.97 -2.89 -16.43
C PRO A 66 -15.17 -4.19 -16.31
N THR A 67 -14.26 -4.27 -15.34
CA THR A 67 -13.46 -5.46 -15.02
C THR A 67 -14.31 -6.68 -14.61
N CYS A 68 -15.52 -6.43 -14.12
CA CYS A 68 -16.49 -7.43 -13.67
C CYS A 68 -17.36 -7.92 -14.84
N LEU A 69 -17.38 -7.15 -15.93
CA LEU A 69 -18.10 -7.48 -17.16
C LEU A 69 -17.26 -8.36 -18.10
N GLY A 70 -16.00 -8.66 -17.75
CA GLY A 70 -15.19 -9.65 -18.45
C GLY A 70 -14.77 -9.24 -19.87
N VAL A 71 -14.34 -7.99 -20.05
CA VAL A 71 -13.67 -7.52 -21.27
C VAL A 71 -12.15 -7.58 -21.13
#